data_AF-A0AAD5VJP6-F1
#
_entry.id   AF-A0AAD5VJP6-F1
#
_cell.length_a   1.000
_cell.length_b   1.000
_cell.length_c   1.000
_cell.angle_alpha   90.00
_cell.angle_beta   90.00
_cell.angle_gamma   90.00
#
_symmetry.space_group_name_H-M   'P 1'
#
loop_
_entity.id
_entity.type
_entity.pdbx_description
1 polymer ?
#
loop_
_entity_poly.entity_id
_entity_poly.type
_entity_poly.pdbx_seq_one_letter_code
_entity_poly.pdbx_strand_id
1 'polypeptide(L)'
;MDQFVAELRKIPPVTRFLTGSSLAVTIPVLMNLVSGYRIPFVPRYIFPGLEFWRLHTSFFLGPGGINYVFELVMLYRTADQLESGPYAGRSSDLAWQLLFVGASIIGLTRPLNSMLFSRPLLVALAYLSSALAPPGAQTSLFGLVTLPIQYFPYIMIGMDLLMGGPAAAAQALAGAVAGHAWLWSVWGTSLGSAGPLAGYARAPNWLENWLDGPNRRPPQTGSTGAGGARMAAGGVHVVPPRSAEPSGSTSGYNWGRDFEFGQRVDATEEGREWLKGLEAGFESFDVSTTDPGKLYKVMIAGIVPRPIAFVSSISEDGVENLGLFRYASTSYTEIYNTDGGTSWFNQVSPNPPVISIACANYPTRLKDTARNIRTTKGFTVNIISHPFIQNANVCSIDTPPEISEWALSGLTKEPSVTVKAPRVKESAFVMECELLKTVDIVEPNSLRATSTLVLGLVKHFHIRKDILDPVHGLPDPGKLKPVARMGNVTFTGVSEGYQIPRPSWANEKDRIKEALREEAVTGKV
;
A
#
# COMPACT_ATOMS: atom_id res chain seq x y z
N MET A 1 -6.39 36.14 -2.30
CA MET A 1 -4.88 36.28 -2.15
C MET A 1 -4.49 36.28 -0.67
N ASP A 2 -5.46 36.48 0.25
CA ASP A 2 -5.23 36.54 1.71
C ASP A 2 -5.35 35.14 2.33
N GLN A 3 -6.16 34.26 1.72
CA GLN A 3 -6.32 32.86 2.18
C GLN A 3 -5.14 31.99 1.68
N PHE A 4 -4.72 32.27 0.53
CA PHE A 4 -3.54 31.59 -0.02
C PHE A 4 -2.27 31.99 0.75
N VAL A 5 -2.11 33.23 1.06
CA VAL A 5 -0.94 33.74 1.82
C VAL A 5 -1.01 33.19 3.25
N ALA A 6 -2.20 32.99 3.69
CA ALA A 6 -2.37 32.42 5.04
C ALA A 6 -2.00 30.93 5.06
N GLU A 7 -2.29 30.26 3.97
CA GLU A 7 -1.92 28.83 3.87
C GLU A 7 -0.41 28.66 3.66
N LEU A 8 0.19 29.65 2.95
CA LEU A 8 1.64 29.59 2.73
C LEU A 8 2.40 29.92 4.01
N ARG A 9 1.77 30.65 4.87
CA ARG A 9 2.46 31.03 6.13
C ARG A 9 2.43 29.87 7.12
N LYS A 10 1.64 28.81 6.79
CA LYS A 10 1.63 27.61 7.65
C LYS A 10 2.90 26.78 7.46
N ILE A 11 3.56 27.00 6.34
CA ILE A 11 4.84 26.30 6.08
C ILE A 11 6.00 27.08 6.74
N PRO A 12 6.88 26.35 7.44
CA PRO A 12 8.01 27.04 8.06
C PRO A 12 8.82 27.87 7.03
N PRO A 13 9.36 28.98 7.48
CA PRO A 13 9.95 30.01 6.60
C PRO A 13 11.09 29.44 5.75
N VAL A 14 12.01 28.66 6.31
CA VAL A 14 13.15 28.15 5.49
C VAL A 14 12.66 27.10 4.50
N THR A 15 11.77 26.23 4.94
CA THR A 15 11.20 25.22 4.02
C THR A 15 10.43 25.90 2.88
N ARG A 16 9.75 26.92 3.24
CA ARG A 16 9.01 27.68 2.21
C ARG A 16 9.99 28.33 1.21
N PHE A 17 11.06 28.87 1.75
CA PHE A 17 12.04 29.53 0.87
C PHE A 17 12.69 28.51 -0.07
N LEU A 18 13.05 27.34 0.39
CA LEU A 18 13.74 26.34 -0.46
C LEU A 18 12.80 25.81 -1.54
N THR A 19 11.58 25.46 -1.14
CA THR A 19 10.64 24.89 -2.15
C THR A 19 10.15 25.99 -3.10
N GLY A 20 9.94 27.21 -2.51
CA GLY A 20 9.56 28.36 -3.39
C GLY A 20 10.65 28.71 -4.40
N SER A 21 11.90 28.68 -3.95
CA SER A 21 13.03 29.00 -4.87
C SER A 21 13.19 27.92 -5.95
N SER A 22 12.98 26.66 -5.55
CA SER A 22 13.07 25.59 -6.57
C SER A 22 11.98 25.78 -7.64
N LEU A 23 10.73 26.13 -7.22
CA LEU A 23 9.62 26.32 -8.20
C LEU A 23 9.86 27.57 -9.04
N ALA A 24 10.49 28.64 -8.39
CA ALA A 24 10.69 29.92 -9.11
C ALA A 24 11.78 29.79 -10.18
N VAL A 25 12.64 28.83 -9.97
CA VAL A 25 13.74 28.73 -10.96
C VAL A 25 13.41 27.63 -11.97
N THR A 26 12.84 26.50 -11.56
CA THR A 26 12.73 25.30 -12.42
C THR A 26 11.51 25.44 -13.34
N ILE A 27 10.35 26.05 -12.96
CA ILE A 27 9.12 26.11 -13.78
C ILE A 27 9.33 27.07 -14.96
N PRO A 28 9.91 28.25 -14.71
CA PRO A 28 10.14 29.13 -15.87
C PRO A 28 11.08 28.50 -16.89
N VAL A 29 12.04 27.80 -16.42
CA VAL A 29 12.97 27.13 -17.38
C VAL A 29 12.23 26.01 -18.12
N LEU A 30 11.28 25.24 -17.40
CA LEU A 30 10.55 24.13 -18.06
C LEU A 30 9.52 24.69 -19.05
N MET A 31 9.03 25.99 -18.80
CA MET A 31 8.04 26.61 -19.71
C MET A 31 8.75 27.38 -20.83
N ASN A 32 10.08 27.24 -20.80
CA ASN A 32 10.91 27.91 -21.81
C ASN A 32 10.77 29.43 -21.75
N LEU A 33 10.44 30.01 -20.57
CA LEU A 33 10.40 31.47 -20.38
C LEU A 33 11.80 32.04 -20.16
N VAL A 34 12.65 31.25 -19.57
CA VAL A 34 14.05 31.63 -19.33
C VAL A 34 14.95 30.52 -19.87
N SER A 35 16.06 30.89 -20.56
CA SER A 35 16.98 29.90 -21.16
C SER A 35 17.75 29.14 -20.06
N GLY A 36 17.70 27.80 -20.14
CA GLY A 36 18.41 26.89 -19.21
C GLY A 36 19.92 27.11 -19.22
N TYR A 37 20.42 27.95 -20.10
CA TYR A 37 21.88 28.15 -20.21
C TYR A 37 22.36 29.24 -19.25
N ARG A 38 21.43 30.02 -18.72
CA ARG A 38 21.84 31.17 -17.88
C ARG A 38 21.79 30.76 -16.39
N ILE A 39 21.49 29.42 -16.14
CA ILE A 39 21.15 29.08 -14.75
C ILE A 39 22.30 28.29 -14.12
N PRO A 40 23.03 27.47 -14.83
CA PRO A 40 24.05 26.63 -14.18
C PRO A 40 25.24 27.46 -13.69
N PHE A 41 25.89 26.81 -12.68
CA PHE A 41 27.05 27.47 -12.03
C PHE A 41 28.27 27.41 -12.95
N VAL A 42 28.75 28.67 -13.39
CA VAL A 42 29.99 28.81 -14.19
C VAL A 42 30.83 29.94 -13.58
N PRO A 43 31.96 29.53 -12.96
CA PRO A 43 32.78 30.49 -12.17
C PRO A 43 33.28 31.65 -13.05
N ARG A 44 33.43 31.40 -14.33
CA ARG A 44 33.98 32.45 -15.22
C ARG A 44 33.00 33.61 -15.39
N TYR A 45 31.75 33.36 -15.23
CA TYR A 45 30.75 34.43 -15.45
C TYR A 45 30.30 35.04 -14.13
N ILE A 46 30.75 34.48 -13.01
CA ILE A 46 30.24 34.98 -11.71
C ILE A 46 31.13 36.14 -11.25
N PHE A 47 32.48 36.03 -11.38
CA PHE A 47 33.29 37.10 -10.77
C PHE A 47 33.66 38.15 -11.81
N PRO A 48 33.90 37.68 -13.10
CA PRO A 48 34.19 38.73 -14.09
C PRO A 48 32.90 39.24 -14.77
N GLY A 49 31.79 38.43 -14.75
CA GLY A 49 30.53 38.73 -15.50
C GLY A 49 29.44 39.22 -14.55
N LEU A 50 29.70 39.39 -13.09
CA LEU A 50 28.80 39.87 -12.03
C LEU A 50 27.44 39.19 -12.10
N GLU A 51 27.44 37.93 -12.48
CA GLU A 51 26.16 37.19 -12.46
C GLU A 51 26.06 36.36 -11.17
N PHE A 52 25.82 37.04 -10.06
CA PHE A 52 25.84 36.40 -8.72
C PHE A 52 24.59 35.52 -8.53
N TRP A 53 23.60 35.83 -9.44
CA TRP A 53 22.37 35.04 -9.25
C TRP A 53 22.63 33.54 -9.55
N ARG A 54 23.76 33.21 -10.26
CA ARG A 54 24.04 31.81 -10.65
C ARG A 54 24.47 30.98 -9.43
N LEU A 55 24.83 31.74 -8.39
CA LEU A 55 25.19 31.02 -7.14
C LEU A 55 23.94 30.46 -6.47
N HIS A 56 22.89 31.16 -6.68
CA HIS A 56 21.62 30.73 -6.06
C HIS A 56 20.81 29.85 -7.01
N THR A 57 20.70 30.15 -8.21
CA THR A 57 19.82 29.42 -9.16
C THR A 57 20.38 28.02 -9.46
N SER A 58 21.71 27.82 -9.26
CA SER A 58 22.31 26.50 -9.57
C SER A 58 21.90 25.45 -8.52
N PHE A 59 21.35 25.89 -7.39
CA PHE A 59 20.93 24.95 -6.34
C PHE A 59 19.47 24.56 -6.53
N PHE A 60 18.79 25.30 -7.46
CA PHE A 60 17.33 25.04 -7.41
C PHE A 60 16.81 24.73 -8.82
N LEU A 61 17.78 24.30 -9.63
CA LEU A 61 17.30 23.82 -10.94
C LEU A 61 17.13 22.29 -10.89
N GLY A 62 15.79 21.80 -11.00
CA GLY A 62 15.47 20.37 -10.89
C GLY A 62 15.43 19.69 -12.26
N PRO A 63 15.41 18.33 -12.21
CA PRO A 63 15.30 17.59 -13.48
C PRO A 63 13.93 17.82 -14.15
N GLY A 64 13.85 17.70 -15.45
CA GLY A 64 12.57 17.93 -16.17
C GLY A 64 11.62 16.75 -15.99
N GLY A 65 10.29 17.04 -16.25
CA GLY A 65 9.27 15.97 -16.29
C GLY A 65 8.76 15.62 -14.88
N ILE A 66 8.32 14.40 -14.66
CA ILE A 66 7.68 13.93 -13.42
C ILE A 66 8.76 13.73 -12.33
N ASN A 67 9.98 13.64 -12.71
CA ASN A 67 11.08 13.45 -11.73
C ASN A 67 11.27 14.71 -10.87
N TYR A 68 10.88 15.83 -11.46
CA TYR A 68 11.03 17.07 -10.66
C TYR A 68 10.01 17.11 -9.53
N VAL A 69 8.80 16.60 -9.82
CA VAL A 69 7.78 16.62 -8.75
C VAL A 69 8.24 15.78 -7.55
N PHE A 70 8.85 14.69 -7.86
CA PHE A 70 9.34 13.82 -6.76
C PHE A 70 10.47 14.49 -5.99
N GLU A 71 11.30 15.15 -6.71
CA GLU A 71 12.42 15.84 -6.01
C GLU A 71 11.90 17.03 -5.19
N LEU A 72 10.89 17.65 -5.71
CA LEU A 72 10.35 18.81 -4.98
C LEU A 72 9.65 18.35 -3.69
N VAL A 73 8.93 17.27 -3.81
CA VAL A 73 8.24 16.76 -2.61
C VAL A 73 9.29 16.30 -1.58
N MET A 74 10.31 15.69 -2.06
CA MET A 74 11.36 15.24 -1.15
C MET A 74 12.10 16.44 -0.51
N LEU A 75 12.32 17.42 -1.27
CA LEU A 75 12.93 18.65 -0.70
C LEU A 75 12.03 19.25 0.36
N TYR A 76 10.71 19.27 0.12
CA TYR A 76 9.79 19.83 1.13
C TYR A 76 9.78 18.96 2.39
N ARG A 77 9.73 17.73 2.21
CA ARG A 77 9.61 16.83 3.38
C ARG A 77 10.88 16.87 4.24
N THR A 78 12.05 16.80 3.56
CA THR A 78 13.31 16.76 4.32
C THR A 78 13.59 18.11 4.99
N ALA A 79 13.22 19.13 4.34
CA ALA A 79 13.45 20.47 4.93
C ALA A 79 12.49 20.72 6.10
N ASP A 80 11.29 20.31 5.98
CA ASP A 80 10.31 20.52 7.08
C ASP A 80 10.69 19.68 8.30
N GLN A 81 11.16 18.49 8.06
CA GLN A 81 11.57 17.63 9.19
C GLN A 81 12.70 18.28 10.00
N LEU A 82 13.54 18.91 9.32
CA LEU A 82 14.67 19.55 10.04
C LEU A 82 14.22 20.84 10.72
N GLU A 83 13.33 21.63 10.01
CA GLU A 83 12.96 22.96 10.56
C GLU A 83 11.90 22.79 11.66
N SER A 84 11.02 21.80 11.52
CA SER A 84 9.97 21.62 12.54
C SER A 84 10.44 20.67 13.63
N GLY A 85 11.64 20.03 13.44
CA GLY A 85 12.14 19.07 14.45
C GLY A 85 13.29 19.68 15.26
N PRO A 86 14.52 19.34 14.78
CA PRO A 86 15.70 19.75 15.57
C PRO A 86 15.88 21.27 15.56
N TYR A 87 15.27 21.94 14.64
CA TYR A 87 15.51 23.40 14.59
C TYR A 87 14.21 24.14 14.91
N ALA A 88 13.32 23.46 15.61
CA ALA A 88 12.02 24.12 15.90
C ALA A 88 12.25 25.36 16.77
N GLY A 89 11.77 26.50 16.24
CA GLY A 89 11.92 27.76 17.01
C GLY A 89 13.30 28.40 16.78
N ARG A 90 14.19 27.71 15.93
CA ARG A 90 15.48 28.33 15.54
C ARG A 90 15.71 28.16 14.04
N SER A 91 14.76 28.57 13.29
CA SER A 91 14.85 28.44 11.82
C SER A 91 15.98 29.32 11.26
N SER A 92 16.34 30.33 11.99
CA SER A 92 17.45 31.23 11.57
C SER A 92 18.80 30.51 11.59
N ASP A 93 18.97 29.55 12.53
CA ASP A 93 20.23 28.76 12.58
C ASP A 93 20.31 27.80 11.38
N LEU A 94 19.16 27.25 11.06
CA LEU A 94 19.15 26.37 9.87
C LEU A 94 19.48 27.16 8.60
N ALA A 95 18.92 28.37 8.48
CA ALA A 95 19.22 29.21 7.29
C ALA A 95 20.69 29.57 7.23
N TRP A 96 21.20 29.88 8.38
CA TRP A 96 22.63 30.27 8.43
C TRP A 96 23.52 29.07 8.11
N GLN A 97 23.19 27.97 8.55
CA GLN A 97 24.02 26.76 8.32
C GLN A 97 23.88 26.31 6.86
N LEU A 98 22.74 26.55 6.21
CA LEU A 98 22.58 26.15 4.80
C LEU A 98 23.53 26.94 3.89
N LEU A 99 23.96 28.15 4.34
CA LEU A 99 24.96 28.89 3.54
C LEU A 99 26.32 28.20 3.58
N PHE A 100 26.65 27.66 4.75
CA PHE A 100 27.96 26.96 4.86
C PHE A 100 27.93 25.61 4.13
N VAL A 101 26.75 25.05 4.26
CA VAL A 101 26.64 23.77 3.54
C VAL A 101 26.67 24.01 2.03
N GLY A 102 26.03 25.06 1.61
CA GLY A 102 26.10 25.43 0.18
C GLY A 102 27.55 25.66 -0.28
N ALA A 103 28.32 26.36 0.53
CA ALA A 103 29.74 26.63 0.16
C ALA A 103 30.54 25.33 0.15
N SER A 104 30.20 24.49 1.11
CA SER A 104 30.91 23.19 1.14
C SER A 104 30.58 22.35 -0.10
N ILE A 105 29.30 22.38 -0.55
CA ILE A 105 28.90 21.59 -1.74
C ILE A 105 29.62 22.13 -2.99
N ILE A 106 29.73 23.44 -3.07
CA ILE A 106 30.42 24.02 -4.24
C ILE A 106 31.89 23.57 -4.23
N GLY A 107 32.53 23.56 -3.04
CA GLY A 107 33.95 23.15 -2.95
C GLY A 107 34.13 21.66 -3.25
N LEU A 108 33.20 20.81 -2.77
CA LEU A 108 33.38 19.35 -2.91
C LEU A 108 33.04 18.89 -4.34
N THR A 109 32.27 19.69 -5.02
CA THR A 109 31.85 19.22 -6.37
C THR A 109 32.72 19.89 -7.44
N ARG A 110 33.77 20.64 -7.05
CA ARG A 110 34.64 21.32 -8.04
C ARG A 110 35.45 20.31 -8.86
N PRO A 111 35.96 19.25 -8.26
CA PRO A 111 36.72 18.29 -9.07
C PRO A 111 35.82 17.49 -10.02
N LEU A 112 34.47 17.61 -9.74
CA LEU A 112 33.52 16.83 -10.58
C LEU A 112 32.96 17.71 -11.69
N ASN A 113 33.47 18.92 -11.85
CA ASN A 113 32.99 19.92 -12.83
C ASN A 113 31.45 19.94 -12.91
N SER A 114 30.83 19.85 -11.67
CA SER A 114 29.36 19.87 -11.65
C SER A 114 28.85 21.33 -11.71
N MET A 115 27.85 21.54 -12.50
CA MET A 115 27.35 22.93 -12.70
C MET A 115 26.02 23.11 -11.95
N LEU A 116 25.44 21.94 -11.53
CA LEU A 116 24.16 22.04 -10.78
C LEU A 116 24.32 21.39 -9.41
N PHE A 117 23.60 22.10 -8.41
CA PHE A 117 23.88 21.61 -7.04
C PHE A 117 22.57 21.24 -6.35
N SER A 118 21.51 21.11 -7.16
CA SER A 118 20.20 20.84 -6.57
C SER A 118 20.17 19.44 -5.95
N ARG A 119 20.81 18.49 -6.64
CA ARG A 119 20.78 17.11 -6.11
C ARG A 119 21.71 16.97 -4.90
N PRO A 120 22.87 17.43 -4.91
CA PRO A 120 23.74 17.36 -3.73
C PRO A 120 23.12 18.09 -2.52
N LEU A 121 22.44 19.14 -2.77
CA LEU A 121 21.76 19.84 -1.65
C LEU A 121 20.68 18.96 -1.03
N LEU A 122 19.88 18.36 -1.88
CA LEU A 122 18.84 17.46 -1.36
C LEU A 122 19.44 16.31 -0.56
N VAL A 123 20.55 15.74 -1.04
CA VAL A 123 21.18 14.60 -0.33
C VAL A 123 21.80 15.11 0.98
N ALA A 124 22.37 16.33 0.97
CA ALA A 124 22.95 16.86 2.22
C ALA A 124 21.86 17.06 3.28
N LEU A 125 20.74 17.59 2.92
CA LEU A 125 19.62 17.76 3.86
C LEU A 125 19.10 16.40 4.35
N ALA A 126 19.02 15.49 3.37
CA ALA A 126 18.56 14.13 3.73
C ALA A 126 19.55 13.45 4.69
N TYR A 127 20.81 13.74 4.44
CA TYR A 127 21.80 13.11 5.34
C TYR A 127 21.63 13.64 6.77
N LEU A 128 21.63 14.96 6.89
CA LEU A 128 21.52 15.52 8.25
C LEU A 128 20.19 15.10 8.89
N SER A 129 19.18 15.18 8.08
CA SER A 129 17.87 14.78 8.62
C SER A 129 17.89 13.31 9.07
N SER A 130 18.57 12.48 8.30
CA SER A 130 18.62 11.05 8.69
C SER A 130 19.48 10.84 9.93
N ALA A 131 20.49 11.63 10.05
CA ALA A 131 21.40 11.45 11.20
C ALA A 131 20.74 11.94 12.48
N LEU A 132 19.81 12.87 12.39
CA LEU A 132 19.24 13.47 13.60
C LEU A 132 17.87 12.85 13.89
N ALA A 133 17.57 11.96 13.08
CA ALA A 133 16.24 11.34 13.27
C ALA A 133 16.30 10.35 14.45
N PRO A 134 15.20 10.24 15.23
CA PRO A 134 15.16 9.28 16.33
C PRO A 134 15.37 7.83 15.85
N PRO A 135 16.02 7.03 16.74
CA PRO A 135 16.28 5.63 16.37
C PRO A 135 14.99 4.88 15.99
N GLY A 136 14.95 4.38 14.72
CA GLY A 136 13.80 3.58 14.28
C GLY A 136 12.89 4.37 13.33
N ALA A 137 13.40 5.70 12.96
CA ALA A 137 12.62 6.54 12.02
C ALA A 137 12.72 5.99 10.59
N GLN A 138 11.58 5.88 9.94
CA GLN A 138 11.51 5.34 8.56
C GLN A 138 11.03 6.42 7.60
N THR A 139 11.63 6.48 6.38
CA THR A 139 11.20 7.45 5.35
C THR A 139 10.87 6.69 4.05
N SER A 140 9.78 7.17 3.34
CA SER A 140 9.32 6.51 2.10
C SER A 140 9.97 7.15 0.86
N LEU A 141 10.48 6.23 0.02
CA LEU A 141 10.95 6.64 -1.32
C LEU A 141 9.80 6.69 -2.33
N PHE A 142 9.25 7.89 -2.65
CA PHE A 142 8.20 8.09 -3.68
C PHE A 142 6.85 7.59 -3.19
N GLY A 143 6.80 7.33 -1.81
CA GLY A 143 5.49 6.91 -1.23
C GLY A 143 5.20 5.43 -1.46
N LEU A 144 6.21 4.69 -2.01
CA LEU A 144 5.97 3.29 -2.41
C LEU A 144 6.85 2.35 -1.58
N VAL A 145 8.15 2.90 -1.33
CA VAL A 145 9.12 2.01 -0.62
C VAL A 145 9.55 2.72 0.67
N THR A 146 9.24 2.13 1.84
CA THR A 146 9.65 2.71 3.16
C THR A 146 10.98 2.08 3.60
N LEU A 147 11.93 2.98 3.78
CA LEU A 147 13.25 2.50 4.22
C LEU A 147 13.69 3.25 5.48
N PRO A 148 14.58 2.44 6.23
CA PRO A 148 15.13 3.14 7.40
C PRO A 148 15.86 4.43 6.98
N ILE A 149 15.43 5.56 7.73
CA ILE A 149 15.86 6.92 7.33
C ILE A 149 17.39 7.01 7.36
N GLN A 150 18.09 5.96 8.11
CA GLN A 150 19.56 6.04 8.18
C GLN A 150 20.21 5.68 6.84
N TYR A 151 19.42 4.85 6.14
CA TYR A 151 20.05 4.41 4.88
C TYR A 151 19.60 5.30 3.72
N PHE A 152 18.77 6.25 4.02
CA PHE A 152 18.11 7.02 2.95
C PHE A 152 19.13 7.78 2.10
N PRO A 153 20.07 8.44 2.56
CA PRO A 153 21.05 9.17 1.73
C PRO A 153 21.92 8.20 0.90
N TYR A 154 22.10 7.02 1.39
CA TYR A 154 22.94 6.05 0.63
C TYR A 154 22.13 5.41 -0.51
N ILE A 155 20.95 5.26 -0.23
CA ILE A 155 20.08 4.70 -1.29
C ILE A 155 19.90 5.74 -2.40
N MET A 156 19.75 7.00 -1.99
CA MET A 156 19.70 8.06 -3.02
C MET A 156 20.96 8.06 -3.88
N ILE A 157 22.06 7.77 -3.26
CA ILE A 157 23.31 7.73 -4.04
C ILE A 157 23.29 6.50 -4.96
N GLY A 158 22.83 5.32 -4.42
CA GLY A 158 22.72 4.10 -5.24
C GLY A 158 21.78 4.31 -6.44
N MET A 159 20.70 4.98 -6.17
CA MET A 159 19.75 5.23 -7.28
C MET A 159 20.31 6.20 -8.31
N ASP A 160 21.02 7.13 -7.82
CA ASP A 160 21.65 8.05 -8.79
C ASP A 160 22.72 7.33 -9.62
N LEU A 161 23.29 6.31 -8.96
CA LEU A 161 24.27 5.52 -9.75
C LEU A 161 23.54 4.67 -10.80
N LEU A 162 22.40 4.16 -10.43
CA LEU A 162 21.69 3.28 -11.37
C LEU A 162 21.02 4.09 -12.47
N MET A 163 20.51 5.25 -12.19
CA MET A 163 19.71 6.00 -13.17
C MET A 163 20.59 6.98 -13.94
N GLY A 164 21.53 7.52 -13.26
CA GLY A 164 22.24 8.68 -13.85
C GLY A 164 23.72 8.37 -14.09
N GLY A 165 24.20 7.00 -13.61
CA GLY A 165 25.60 6.58 -13.85
C GLY A 165 26.55 7.08 -12.75
N PRO A 166 27.85 6.85 -12.86
CA PRO A 166 28.87 7.12 -11.82
C PRO A 166 29.05 8.63 -11.58
N ALA A 167 28.85 9.41 -12.58
CA ALA A 167 29.01 10.87 -12.39
C ALA A 167 27.88 11.44 -11.51
N ALA A 168 26.67 11.00 -11.72
CA ALA A 168 25.53 11.43 -10.87
C ALA A 168 25.69 10.94 -9.43
N ALA A 169 26.22 9.71 -9.31
CA ALA A 169 26.45 9.17 -7.95
C ALA A 169 27.56 9.95 -7.23
N ALA A 170 28.57 10.32 -8.01
CA ALA A 170 29.66 11.10 -7.41
C ALA A 170 29.17 12.47 -6.91
N GLN A 171 28.19 13.05 -7.62
CA GLN A 171 27.62 14.35 -7.16
C GLN A 171 26.78 14.14 -5.90
N ALA A 172 26.04 13.09 -5.91
CA ALA A 172 25.24 12.79 -4.71
C ALA A 172 26.14 12.49 -3.51
N LEU A 173 27.20 11.78 -3.78
CA LEU A 173 28.17 11.49 -2.70
C LEU A 173 28.79 12.77 -2.13
N ALA A 174 29.10 13.72 -3.03
CA ALA A 174 29.61 15.02 -2.54
C ALA A 174 28.61 15.67 -1.57
N GLY A 175 27.31 15.55 -1.88
CA GLY A 175 26.27 16.06 -0.96
C GLY A 175 26.30 15.33 0.39
N ALA A 176 26.45 14.00 0.37
CA ALA A 176 26.49 13.23 1.64
C ALA A 176 27.71 13.61 2.48
N VAL A 177 28.84 13.84 1.79
CA VAL A 177 30.06 14.26 2.52
C VAL A 177 29.84 15.64 3.15
N ALA A 178 29.19 16.52 2.35
CA ALA A 178 28.89 17.85 2.93
C ALA A 178 27.92 17.72 4.11
N GLY A 179 26.97 16.85 3.99
CA GLY A 179 26.02 16.61 5.10
C GLY A 179 26.74 16.07 6.34
N HIS A 180 27.58 15.09 6.15
CA HIS A 180 28.37 14.56 7.28
C HIS A 180 29.23 15.65 7.94
N ALA A 181 29.92 16.51 7.08
CA ALA A 181 30.69 17.64 7.65
C ALA A 181 29.79 18.59 8.45
N TRP A 182 28.56 18.73 7.88
CA TRP A 182 27.57 19.59 8.58
C TRP A 182 27.18 18.96 9.92
N LEU A 183 26.94 17.73 10.01
CA LEU A 183 26.57 17.03 11.25
C LEU A 183 27.72 17.06 12.26
N TRP A 184 28.86 16.72 11.78
CA TRP A 184 30.04 16.67 12.66
C TRP A 184 30.40 18.06 13.19
N SER A 185 30.32 19.09 12.37
CA SER A 185 30.77 20.46 12.78
C SER A 185 29.76 21.10 13.74
N VAL A 186 28.52 20.75 13.62
CA VAL A 186 27.51 21.51 14.41
C VAL A 186 27.01 20.61 15.54
N TRP A 187 26.86 19.34 15.26
CA TRP A 187 26.18 18.49 16.27
C TRP A 187 27.17 17.52 16.90
N GLY A 188 28.45 17.25 16.44
CA GLY A 188 29.51 16.42 17.06
C GLY A 188 29.29 14.94 16.75
N THR A 189 30.22 13.96 17.36
CA THR A 189 30.37 12.53 17.01
C THR A 189 29.50 11.68 17.95
N SER A 190 28.91 12.35 19.13
CA SER A 190 27.99 11.60 20.02
C SER A 190 26.71 12.40 20.26
N LEU A 191 25.49 11.67 20.16
CA LEU A 191 24.16 12.26 20.41
C LEU A 191 24.14 13.03 21.73
N GLY A 192 24.38 14.46 21.62
CA GLY A 192 24.35 15.33 22.83
C GLY A 192 25.66 16.11 23.00
N SER A 193 26.69 15.87 22.08
CA SER A 193 27.95 16.66 22.09
C SER A 193 27.94 17.74 21.01
N ALA A 194 28.33 19.06 21.42
CA ALA A 194 28.45 20.17 20.44
C ALA A 194 29.74 20.02 19.63
N GLY A 195 29.51 20.07 18.27
CA GLY A 195 30.68 19.98 17.35
C GLY A 195 31.64 21.16 17.54
N PRO A 196 32.76 21.01 16.94
CA PRO A 196 33.84 22.00 17.09
C PRO A 196 33.44 23.37 16.54
N LEU A 197 32.38 23.37 15.68
CA LEU A 197 32.03 24.69 15.10
C LEU A 197 30.62 25.09 15.51
N ALA A 198 30.14 24.51 16.58
CA ALA A 198 28.75 24.77 17.02
C ALA A 198 28.57 26.25 17.37
N GLY A 199 29.64 26.92 17.85
CA GLY A 199 29.59 28.36 18.19
C GLY A 199 29.41 29.25 16.94
N TYR A 200 29.97 28.81 15.87
CA TYR A 200 29.86 29.60 14.62
C TYR A 200 28.61 29.24 13.85
N ALA A 201 27.96 28.23 14.31
CA ALA A 201 26.76 27.73 13.61
C ALA A 201 25.52 28.51 14.07
N ARG A 202 25.76 29.53 15.01
CA ARG A 202 24.61 30.36 15.45
C ARG A 202 24.44 31.57 14.52
N ALA A 203 23.13 31.78 14.24
CA ALA A 203 22.85 32.84 13.25
C ALA A 203 23.09 34.22 13.89
N PRO A 204 23.60 35.15 13.02
CA PRO A 204 23.76 36.51 13.53
C PRO A 204 22.41 37.12 13.96
N ASN A 205 22.52 38.17 14.74
CA ASN A 205 21.33 38.75 15.39
C ASN A 205 20.34 39.31 14.36
N TRP A 206 20.86 39.81 13.32
CA TRP A 206 19.92 40.36 12.32
C TRP A 206 19.08 39.26 11.67
N LEU A 207 19.62 38.07 11.46
CA LEU A 207 18.87 36.95 10.83
C LEU A 207 17.91 36.31 11.83
N GLU A 208 18.31 36.39 13.02
CA GLU A 208 17.42 35.87 14.07
C GLU A 208 16.16 36.73 14.19
N ASN A 209 16.35 37.98 14.12
CA ASN A 209 15.20 38.90 14.26
C ASN A 209 14.28 38.84 13.02
N TRP A 210 14.87 38.48 12.02
CA TRP A 210 14.08 38.45 10.78
C TRP A 210 13.28 37.15 10.68
N LEU A 211 13.77 35.99 11.07
CA LEU A 211 13.10 34.70 10.79
C LEU A 211 12.44 34.18 12.07
N ASP A 212 12.92 34.29 13.23
CA ASP A 212 12.40 33.62 14.43
C ASP A 212 11.75 34.64 15.38
N GLY A 213 12.02 35.99 15.22
CA GLY A 213 11.35 37.03 16.02
C GLY A 213 11.63 36.85 17.52
N PRO A 214 11.08 37.50 18.60
CA PRO A 214 11.35 37.54 20.05
C PRO A 214 11.08 36.17 20.71
N ASN A 215 10.54 35.14 20.03
CA ASN A 215 10.10 33.85 20.60
C ASN A 215 11.10 32.74 20.29
N ARG A 216 12.46 33.12 20.27
CA ARG A 216 13.50 32.11 19.98
C ARG A 216 13.67 31.18 21.19
N ARG A 217 13.77 29.88 20.84
CA ARG A 217 14.01 28.87 21.91
C ARG A 217 15.50 28.59 22.06
N PRO A 218 16.08 28.40 23.40
CA PRO A 218 17.51 28.11 23.59
C PRO A 218 17.90 26.74 23.00
N PRO A 219 19.30 26.66 22.61
CA PRO A 219 19.80 25.43 22.01
C PRO A 219 19.61 24.21 22.90
N GLN A 220 18.89 23.16 22.51
CA GLN A 220 18.71 21.90 23.27
C GLN A 220 20.05 21.20 23.50
N THR A 221 20.87 21.58 24.62
CA THR A 221 22.08 20.81 25.02
C THR A 221 21.68 19.71 26.01
N GLY A 222 21.45 18.47 25.54
CA GLY A 222 21.62 17.14 26.19
C GLY A 222 21.37 17.21 27.70
N SER A 223 20.09 17.32 28.30
CA SER A 223 19.76 16.74 29.62
C SER A 223 18.40 16.04 29.56
N THR A 224 18.42 14.62 29.40
CA THR A 224 17.53 13.61 30.03
C THR A 224 16.79 14.21 31.24
N GLY A 225 15.59 14.86 30.96
CA GLY A 225 14.46 14.84 31.93
C GLY A 225 13.13 14.64 31.19
N ALA A 226 12.64 13.30 31.06
CA ALA A 226 11.22 12.95 31.29
C ALA A 226 10.31 14.17 31.09
N GLY A 227 10.33 14.73 29.86
CA GLY A 227 9.22 15.56 29.33
C GLY A 227 9.36 15.73 27.82
N GLY A 228 9.27 14.58 27.00
CA GLY A 228 8.67 14.40 25.67
C GLY A 228 8.41 15.72 24.94
N ALA A 229 9.48 16.49 24.59
CA ALA A 229 9.24 17.51 23.53
C ALA A 229 8.30 16.96 22.45
N ARG A 230 7.00 16.88 22.74
CA ARG A 230 5.83 16.98 21.84
C ARG A 230 6.14 17.81 20.60
N MET A 231 6.72 17.15 19.61
CA MET A 231 6.60 17.54 18.17
C MET A 231 5.20 18.03 17.85
N ALA A 232 4.88 19.29 18.27
CA ALA A 232 3.70 20.05 17.80
C ALA A 232 3.49 19.87 16.29
N ALA A 233 2.59 18.89 15.97
CA ALA A 233 1.41 18.80 15.08
C ALA A 233 1.43 19.92 14.04
N GLY A 234 2.37 19.78 13.06
CA GLY A 234 1.92 20.35 11.76
C GLY A 234 2.44 19.52 10.59
N GLY A 235 1.62 18.42 10.36
CA GLY A 235 1.17 17.80 9.09
C GLY A 235 2.28 16.97 8.44
N VAL A 236 2.65 15.83 9.10
CA VAL A 236 3.20 14.67 8.38
C VAL A 236 3.70 13.66 9.42
N HIS A 237 2.90 12.60 9.82
CA HIS A 237 2.89 11.29 10.50
C HIS A 237 4.28 10.64 10.50
N VAL A 238 5.16 11.03 11.43
CA VAL A 238 6.39 10.32 11.82
C VAL A 238 6.01 9.03 12.57
N VAL A 239 5.98 7.81 11.81
CA VAL A 239 5.77 6.42 12.25
C VAL A 239 7.01 5.96 13.03
N PRO A 240 7.06 5.72 14.44
CA PRO A 240 8.16 5.13 15.21
C PRO A 240 8.46 3.69 14.76
N PRO A 241 9.92 3.23 14.92
CA PRO A 241 10.52 2.01 14.37
C PRO A 241 9.91 0.74 15.00
N ARG A 242 9.14 -0.13 14.23
CA ARG A 242 8.67 -1.51 14.47
C ARG A 242 9.83 -2.51 14.41
N SER A 243 10.38 -3.08 15.58
CA SER A 243 11.11 -4.34 15.83
C SER A 243 10.66 -5.46 14.87
N ALA A 244 11.66 -5.75 13.96
CA ALA A 244 11.87 -6.88 13.05
C ALA A 244 11.08 -8.12 13.48
N GLU A 245 9.84 -8.35 12.91
CA GLU A 245 9.52 -9.75 12.56
C GLU A 245 9.15 -9.84 11.08
N PRO A 246 9.55 -11.01 10.46
CA PRO A 246 9.85 -11.59 9.14
C PRO A 246 8.71 -11.38 8.15
N SER A 247 9.08 -10.58 7.19
CA SER A 247 8.80 -10.43 5.74
C SER A 247 7.37 -10.86 5.40
N GLY A 248 6.59 -9.75 5.22
CA GLY A 248 5.76 -9.58 4.01
C GLY A 248 4.34 -9.18 4.39
N SER A 249 3.96 -7.80 4.23
CA SER A 249 2.57 -7.70 3.73
C SER A 249 2.09 -6.25 3.82
N THR A 250 2.00 -5.44 2.73
CA THR A 250 0.90 -4.68 2.09
C THR A 250 0.29 -3.69 3.08
N SER A 251 0.75 -2.32 2.99
CA SER A 251 -0.06 -1.10 3.21
C SER A 251 -1.44 -1.44 3.78
N GLY A 252 -1.56 -1.71 5.26
CA GLY A 252 -2.95 -1.89 5.78
C GLY A 252 -2.96 -1.82 7.32
N TYR A 253 -3.30 -0.65 7.97
CA TYR A 253 -3.77 -0.85 9.37
C TYR A 253 -3.00 -1.97 10.06
N ASN A 254 -1.97 -1.67 10.94
CA ASN A 254 -1.14 -2.62 11.73
C ASN A 254 -1.97 -3.28 12.83
N TRP A 255 -2.92 -4.08 12.49
CA TRP A 255 -3.71 -4.95 13.40
C TRP A 255 -2.78 -5.87 14.20
N GLY A 256 -2.82 -5.60 15.72
CA GLY A 256 -2.21 -6.71 16.50
C GLY A 256 -0.94 -6.25 17.23
N ARG A 257 -0.31 -4.97 16.87
CA ARG A 257 0.93 -4.55 17.56
C ARG A 257 0.64 -4.07 18.98
N ASP A 258 -0.70 -3.71 19.27
CA ASP A 258 -1.10 -3.27 20.62
C ASP A 258 -1.97 -4.34 21.27
N PHE A 259 -2.00 -5.44 20.57
CA PHE A 259 -2.90 -6.48 21.13
C PHE A 259 -2.14 -7.28 22.19
N GLU A 260 -2.76 -7.36 23.35
CA GLU A 260 -2.21 -8.23 24.43
C GLU A 260 -3.08 -9.48 24.61
N PHE A 261 -2.21 -10.54 24.86
CA PHE A 261 -2.97 -11.79 25.06
C PHE A 261 -3.93 -11.65 26.25
N GLY A 262 -5.23 -11.90 25.93
CA GLY A 262 -6.23 -11.81 27.02
C GLY A 262 -6.96 -10.46 26.99
N GLN A 263 -6.56 -9.59 26.04
CA GLN A 263 -7.23 -8.29 25.94
C GLN A 263 -8.69 -8.46 25.46
N ARG A 264 -9.65 -7.74 26.22
CA ARG A 264 -11.07 -7.84 25.80
C ARG A 264 -11.36 -6.90 24.62
N VAL A 265 -12.31 -7.23 23.97
CA VAL A 265 -12.65 -6.44 22.77
C VAL A 265 -13.02 -5.00 23.18
N ASP A 266 -13.47 -4.86 24.51
CA ASP A 266 -13.90 -3.48 24.88
C ASP A 266 -12.71 -2.63 25.32
N ALA A 267 -11.56 -3.21 25.23
CA ALA A 267 -10.33 -2.46 25.57
C ALA A 267 -10.01 -1.40 24.51
N THR A 268 -10.59 -1.53 23.34
CA THR A 268 -10.36 -0.50 22.29
C THR A 268 -11.67 0.28 22.07
N GLU A 269 -11.41 1.53 21.70
CA GLU A 269 -12.59 2.39 21.43
C GLU A 269 -13.50 1.76 20.38
N GLU A 270 -12.90 1.23 19.35
CA GLU A 270 -13.73 0.57 18.31
C GLU A 270 -14.48 -0.64 18.89
N GLY A 271 -13.81 -1.42 19.73
CA GLY A 271 -14.46 -2.59 20.38
C GLY A 271 -15.62 -2.17 21.28
N ARG A 272 -15.41 -1.06 22.09
CA ARG A 272 -16.51 -0.63 22.99
C ARG A 272 -17.72 -0.19 22.17
N GLU A 273 -17.41 0.58 21.13
CA GLU A 273 -18.54 0.99 20.27
C GLU A 273 -19.24 -0.23 19.65
N TRP A 274 -18.44 -1.23 19.21
CA TRP A 274 -19.04 -2.44 18.59
C TRP A 274 -19.88 -3.20 19.63
N LEU A 275 -19.52 -3.24 20.90
CA LEU A 275 -20.20 -4.08 21.89
C LEU A 275 -21.47 -3.38 22.39
N LYS A 276 -21.60 -2.10 22.20
CA LYS A 276 -22.89 -1.45 22.52
C LYS A 276 -24.07 -2.13 21.83
N GLY A 277 -23.77 -2.74 20.69
CA GLY A 277 -24.83 -3.44 19.94
C GLY A 277 -25.41 -4.62 20.74
N LEU A 278 -24.69 -5.10 21.70
CA LEU A 278 -25.21 -6.23 22.50
C LEU A 278 -26.45 -5.83 23.32
N GLU A 279 -26.48 -4.57 23.63
CA GLU A 279 -27.65 -4.10 24.41
C GLU A 279 -28.96 -4.32 23.64
N ALA A 280 -28.83 -4.34 22.32
CA ALA A 280 -30.03 -4.55 21.50
C ALA A 280 -30.44 -6.03 21.48
N GLY A 281 -29.64 -7.01 21.97
CA GLY A 281 -29.96 -8.45 22.03
C GLY A 281 -29.83 -9.13 20.65
N PHE A 282 -30.06 -10.59 20.72
CA PHE A 282 -29.95 -11.39 19.47
C PHE A 282 -31.35 -11.83 19.02
N GLU A 283 -31.48 -11.69 17.76
CA GLU A 283 -32.66 -12.40 17.22
C GLU A 283 -32.29 -13.87 16.90
N SER A 284 -33.07 -14.77 17.68
CA SER A 284 -32.74 -16.20 17.48
C SER A 284 -33.98 -16.94 16.96
N PHE A 285 -33.75 -17.70 15.89
CA PHE A 285 -34.89 -18.52 15.42
C PHE A 285 -34.39 -19.91 15.04
N ASP A 286 -35.37 -20.84 15.24
CA ASP A 286 -35.06 -22.26 14.91
C ASP A 286 -35.13 -22.48 13.39
N VAL A 287 -34.06 -23.17 12.90
CA VAL A 287 -33.92 -23.32 11.43
C VAL A 287 -34.93 -24.36 10.92
N SER A 288 -35.36 -25.23 11.83
CA SER A 288 -36.29 -26.29 11.37
C SER A 288 -37.69 -25.73 11.09
N THR A 289 -37.91 -24.50 11.63
CA THR A 289 -39.29 -23.99 11.48
C THR A 289 -39.28 -22.73 10.60
N THR A 290 -38.15 -22.38 10.08
CA THR A 290 -38.03 -21.13 9.29
C THR A 290 -38.06 -21.48 7.79
N ASP A 291 -38.68 -20.47 7.08
CA ASP A 291 -38.78 -20.62 5.62
C ASP A 291 -37.39 -20.72 4.97
N PRO A 292 -37.13 -21.70 4.11
CA PRO A 292 -35.83 -21.93 3.45
C PRO A 292 -35.36 -20.69 2.68
N GLY A 293 -36.31 -19.97 2.08
CA GLY A 293 -35.91 -18.73 1.38
C GLY A 293 -35.23 -17.71 2.30
N LYS A 294 -35.87 -17.54 3.43
CA LYS A 294 -35.27 -16.61 4.42
C LYS A 294 -33.90 -17.12 4.89
N LEU A 295 -33.78 -18.44 5.03
CA LEU A 295 -32.49 -19.01 5.46
C LEU A 295 -31.40 -18.76 4.42
N TYR A 296 -31.80 -18.91 3.22
CA TYR A 296 -30.84 -18.61 2.15
C TYR A 296 -30.36 -17.16 2.22
N LYS A 297 -31.26 -16.23 2.41
CA LYS A 297 -30.88 -14.79 2.43
C LYS A 297 -30.00 -14.48 3.64
N VAL A 298 -30.33 -15.18 4.70
CA VAL A 298 -29.51 -14.91 5.91
C VAL A 298 -28.09 -15.47 5.70
N MET A 299 -27.99 -16.63 5.08
CA MET A 299 -26.66 -17.24 4.88
C MET A 299 -25.81 -16.42 3.89
N ILE A 300 -26.45 -15.99 2.85
CA ILE A 300 -25.61 -15.32 1.84
C ILE A 300 -25.29 -13.89 2.32
N ALA A 301 -26.09 -13.32 3.24
CA ALA A 301 -25.76 -11.98 3.78
C ALA A 301 -24.80 -12.09 4.96
N GLY A 302 -24.83 -13.24 5.62
CA GLY A 302 -24.01 -13.38 6.85
C GLY A 302 -22.61 -13.95 6.52
N ILE A 303 -22.51 -14.81 5.43
CA ILE A 303 -21.20 -15.41 5.07
C ILE A 303 -20.55 -14.60 3.94
N VAL A 304 -19.97 -13.53 4.29
CA VAL A 304 -19.35 -12.60 3.33
C VAL A 304 -17.99 -12.17 3.89
N PRO A 305 -17.06 -11.72 2.87
CA PRO A 305 -17.19 -11.74 1.40
C PRO A 305 -16.91 -13.13 0.81
N ARG A 306 -17.69 -13.48 -0.22
CA ARG A 306 -17.49 -14.82 -0.83
C ARG A 306 -16.76 -14.70 -2.17
N PRO A 307 -15.72 -15.57 -2.28
CA PRO A 307 -15.07 -15.58 -3.60
C PRO A 307 -16.00 -16.17 -4.68
N ILE A 308 -15.65 -15.75 -5.95
CA ILE A 308 -16.57 -16.15 -7.04
C ILE A 308 -15.80 -17.07 -8.00
N ALA A 309 -16.39 -18.21 -8.19
CA ALA A 309 -15.83 -19.09 -9.24
C ALA A 309 -16.51 -18.85 -10.60
N PHE A 310 -15.69 -18.27 -11.56
CA PHE A 310 -16.18 -18.10 -12.96
C PHE A 310 -15.76 -19.33 -13.80
N VAL A 311 -16.86 -20.18 -14.01
CA VAL A 311 -16.52 -21.54 -14.47
C VAL A 311 -16.84 -21.64 -15.98
N SER A 312 -15.90 -22.24 -16.65
CA SER A 312 -16.10 -22.62 -18.06
C SER A 312 -16.11 -24.15 -18.19
N SER A 313 -17.14 -24.61 -18.91
CA SER A 313 -17.26 -26.07 -19.13
C SER A 313 -17.80 -26.34 -20.53
N ILE A 314 -17.67 -27.67 -20.85
CA ILE A 314 -18.16 -28.05 -22.19
C ILE A 314 -19.14 -29.23 -22.04
N SER A 315 -20.23 -29.03 -22.77
CA SER A 315 -21.20 -30.15 -22.75
C SER A 315 -20.74 -31.31 -23.64
N GLU A 316 -21.46 -32.44 -23.61
CA GLU A 316 -21.11 -33.62 -24.45
C GLU A 316 -21.30 -33.31 -25.94
N ASP A 317 -22.19 -32.35 -26.14
CA ASP A 317 -22.49 -32.00 -27.56
C ASP A 317 -21.51 -30.93 -28.06
N GLY A 318 -20.55 -30.57 -27.20
CA GLY A 318 -19.47 -29.66 -27.64
C GLY A 318 -19.86 -28.18 -27.44
N VAL A 319 -21.02 -27.98 -26.79
CA VAL A 319 -21.40 -26.57 -26.57
C VAL A 319 -20.69 -26.03 -25.32
N GLU A 320 -20.05 -24.95 -25.50
CA GLU A 320 -19.27 -24.36 -24.39
C GLU A 320 -20.16 -23.46 -23.53
N ASN A 321 -19.89 -23.60 -22.23
CA ASN A 321 -20.64 -22.77 -21.27
C ASN A 321 -19.69 -21.94 -20.39
N LEU A 322 -20.14 -20.69 -20.18
CA LEU A 322 -19.41 -19.81 -19.25
C LEU A 322 -20.40 -19.18 -18.27
N GLY A 323 -20.05 -19.54 -17.02
CA GLY A 323 -21.12 -18.95 -16.17
C GLY A 323 -20.57 -18.51 -14.81
N LEU A 324 -21.02 -17.36 -14.31
CA LEU A 324 -20.67 -16.70 -13.03
C LEU A 324 -21.74 -16.98 -11.99
N PHE A 325 -23.12 -16.88 -12.45
CA PHE A 325 -24.36 -16.86 -11.67
C PHE A 325 -25.54 -17.18 -12.59
N ARG A 326 -26.33 -18.21 -12.13
CA ARG A 326 -27.59 -18.16 -12.91
C ARG A 326 -28.68 -17.49 -12.06
N TYR A 327 -29.41 -16.26 -12.50
CA TYR A 327 -30.70 -15.69 -12.07
C TYR A 327 -31.87 -16.51 -12.65
N ALA A 328 -32.34 -17.53 -11.91
CA ALA A 328 -33.59 -18.12 -12.46
C ALA A 328 -34.74 -17.10 -12.38
N SER A 329 -34.94 -16.16 -13.33
CA SER A 329 -36.28 -15.52 -13.38
C SER A 329 -37.12 -16.18 -14.47
N THR A 330 -37.76 -17.35 -14.13
CA THR A 330 -38.97 -17.49 -14.97
C THR A 330 -40.16 -17.81 -14.06
N SER A 331 -41.14 -16.85 -13.81
CA SER A 331 -42.62 -16.90 -13.80
C SER A 331 -43.13 -18.33 -13.67
N TYR A 332 -43.25 -18.86 -12.31
CA TYR A 332 -44.44 -19.60 -11.80
C TYR A 332 -44.03 -20.39 -10.54
N THR A 333 -43.30 -19.73 -9.59
CA THR A 333 -43.45 -20.06 -8.15
C THR A 333 -42.33 -19.38 -7.36
N GLU A 334 -42.43 -18.15 -7.18
CA GLU A 334 -41.97 -17.16 -6.18
C GLU A 334 -41.36 -17.84 -4.95
N ILE A 335 -40.92 -19.21 -5.02
CA ILE A 335 -40.46 -19.68 -3.70
C ILE A 335 -39.09 -20.35 -3.87
N TYR A 336 -38.25 -20.14 -5.07
CA TYR A 336 -36.84 -20.59 -5.00
C TYR A 336 -35.98 -19.72 -5.90
N ASN A 337 -36.18 -18.41 -5.96
CA ASN A 337 -35.23 -17.42 -6.55
C ASN A 337 -33.83 -17.57 -5.95
N THR A 338 -33.21 -18.84 -6.03
CA THR A 338 -31.88 -19.01 -5.38
C THR A 338 -30.78 -18.59 -6.36
N ASP A 339 -30.45 -17.34 -6.40
CA ASP A 339 -29.19 -16.69 -6.84
C ASP A 339 -27.97 -17.51 -6.42
N GLY A 340 -27.86 -18.91 -6.50
CA GLY A 340 -26.80 -19.49 -5.63
C GLY A 340 -25.95 -20.48 -6.43
N GLY A 341 -25.21 -20.16 -7.46
CA GLY A 341 -24.46 -21.45 -7.62
C GLY A 341 -23.02 -21.20 -8.04
N THR A 342 -22.41 -19.85 -7.91
CA THR A 342 -20.96 -19.92 -8.26
C THR A 342 -20.17 -19.04 -7.28
N SER A 343 -20.89 -18.54 -6.23
CA SER A 343 -20.11 -17.82 -5.19
C SER A 343 -19.89 -18.73 -3.98
N TRP A 344 -20.45 -20.09 -4.07
CA TRP A 344 -20.06 -21.02 -2.98
C TRP A 344 -18.77 -21.75 -3.36
N PHE A 345 -17.69 -21.01 -3.31
CA PHE A 345 -16.41 -21.48 -3.84
C PHE A 345 -15.31 -21.22 -2.79
N ASN A 346 -14.42 -22.30 -2.61
CA ASN A 346 -13.26 -22.11 -1.74
C ASN A 346 -12.21 -23.21 -1.99
N GLN A 347 -11.02 -22.92 -1.37
CA GLN A 347 -9.96 -23.96 -1.41
C GLN A 347 -10.22 -25.04 -0.33
N VAL A 348 -10.01 -26.40 -0.78
CA VAL A 348 -10.28 -27.49 0.19
C VAL A 348 -8.95 -28.05 0.70
N SER A 349 -8.04 -28.31 -0.18
CA SER A 349 -6.75 -28.91 0.24
C SER A 349 -5.63 -28.39 -0.68
N PRO A 350 -4.44 -28.07 -0.02
CA PRO A 350 -3.30 -27.61 -0.87
C PRO A 350 -2.52 -28.79 -1.45
N ASN A 351 -2.64 -30.10 -0.75
CA ASN A 351 -1.94 -31.27 -1.30
C ASN A 351 -2.79 -32.54 -1.05
N PRO A 352 -3.53 -33.10 -2.12
CA PRO A 352 -3.46 -32.56 -3.48
C PRO A 352 -4.30 -31.27 -3.62
N PRO A 353 -3.93 -30.32 -4.60
CA PRO A 353 -4.65 -29.04 -4.74
C PRO A 353 -6.11 -29.27 -5.16
N VAL A 354 -6.99 -29.04 -4.10
CA VAL A 354 -8.42 -29.32 -4.38
C VAL A 354 -9.24 -28.06 -4.05
N ILE A 355 -10.29 -27.80 -5.04
CA ILE A 355 -11.21 -26.67 -4.78
C ILE A 355 -12.64 -27.22 -4.78
N SER A 356 -13.49 -26.39 -4.13
CA SER A 356 -14.90 -26.83 -4.14
C SER A 356 -15.80 -25.74 -4.71
N ILE A 357 -16.79 -26.33 -5.47
CA ILE A 357 -17.84 -25.44 -6.01
C ILE A 357 -19.19 -26.11 -5.77
N ALA A 358 -20.01 -25.24 -5.20
CA ALA A 358 -21.36 -25.82 -5.05
C ALA A 358 -22.34 -25.17 -6.04
N CYS A 359 -23.15 -26.09 -6.60
CA CYS A 359 -24.11 -25.61 -7.62
C CYS A 359 -25.53 -25.98 -7.15
N ALA A 360 -26.35 -24.93 -7.24
CA ALA A 360 -27.76 -25.22 -6.89
C ALA A 360 -28.48 -25.90 -8.07
N ASN A 361 -29.20 -26.90 -7.68
CA ASN A 361 -29.90 -27.65 -8.75
C ASN A 361 -31.34 -27.14 -8.88
N TYR A 362 -31.83 -27.27 -10.19
CA TYR A 362 -33.27 -27.01 -10.36
C TYR A 362 -34.10 -28.19 -9.83
N PRO A 363 -35.32 -27.83 -9.52
CA PRO A 363 -36.15 -28.93 -9.00
C PRO A 363 -36.20 -30.12 -9.95
N THR A 364 -36.03 -29.83 -11.19
CA THR A 364 -36.31 -30.94 -12.14
C THR A 364 -35.01 -31.39 -12.82
N ARG A 365 -33.99 -30.62 -12.63
CA ARG A 365 -32.79 -31.00 -13.39
C ARG A 365 -31.56 -30.37 -12.74
N LEU A 366 -30.37 -30.98 -13.16
CA LEU A 366 -29.10 -30.40 -12.67
C LEU A 366 -28.76 -29.12 -13.44
N LYS A 367 -28.09 -28.38 -12.77
CA LYS A 367 -27.57 -27.19 -13.49
C LYS A 367 -26.59 -27.60 -14.59
N ASP A 368 -26.57 -26.71 -15.68
CA ASP A 368 -25.76 -27.09 -16.86
C ASP A 368 -24.28 -27.28 -16.49
N THR A 369 -23.75 -26.36 -15.66
CA THR A 369 -22.34 -26.48 -15.25
C THR A 369 -22.08 -27.79 -14.49
N ALA A 370 -22.94 -28.09 -13.51
CA ALA A 370 -22.77 -29.35 -12.76
C ALA A 370 -22.92 -30.57 -13.67
N ARG A 371 -23.87 -30.47 -14.51
CA ARG A 371 -24.07 -31.59 -15.46
C ARG A 371 -22.86 -31.77 -16.38
N ASN A 372 -22.35 -30.63 -16.91
CA ASN A 372 -21.20 -30.71 -17.84
C ASN A 372 -19.95 -31.24 -17.12
N ILE A 373 -19.82 -30.86 -15.93
CA ILE A 373 -18.59 -31.28 -15.20
C ILE A 373 -18.69 -32.78 -14.89
N ARG A 374 -19.92 -33.24 -14.63
CA ARG A 374 -20.08 -34.69 -14.35
C ARG A 374 -19.82 -35.52 -15.60
N THR A 375 -20.17 -34.93 -16.65
CA THR A 375 -20.06 -35.76 -17.87
C THR A 375 -18.66 -35.65 -18.49
N THR A 376 -18.14 -34.42 -18.53
CA THR A 376 -16.90 -34.20 -19.30
C THR A 376 -15.69 -34.23 -18.34
N LYS A 377 -15.93 -34.17 -17.08
CA LYS A 377 -14.94 -34.32 -16.00
C LYS A 377 -13.89 -33.21 -16.03
N GLY A 378 -13.96 -32.29 -16.99
CA GLY A 378 -12.96 -31.21 -17.03
C GLY A 378 -13.65 -29.83 -17.03
N PHE A 379 -13.02 -28.91 -16.26
CA PHE A 379 -13.55 -27.54 -16.30
C PHE A 379 -12.46 -26.56 -15.84
N THR A 380 -12.73 -25.23 -16.11
CA THR A 380 -11.76 -24.21 -15.68
C THR A 380 -12.46 -23.23 -14.73
N VAL A 381 -11.67 -22.84 -13.71
CA VAL A 381 -12.15 -21.77 -12.82
C VAL A 381 -11.30 -20.50 -13.03
N ASN A 382 -12.09 -19.40 -13.33
CA ASN A 382 -11.42 -18.12 -13.67
C ASN A 382 -11.76 -17.06 -12.60
N ILE A 383 -10.63 -16.61 -11.99
CA ILE A 383 -10.89 -15.55 -10.98
C ILE A 383 -11.23 -14.23 -11.68
N ILE A 384 -12.35 -13.59 -11.20
CA ILE A 384 -12.83 -12.35 -11.84
C ILE A 384 -12.10 -11.15 -11.22
N SER A 385 -11.58 -10.31 -12.15
CA SER A 385 -10.96 -9.04 -11.69
C SER A 385 -11.89 -7.87 -11.97
N HIS A 386 -11.69 -6.82 -11.22
CA HIS A 386 -12.61 -5.66 -11.22
C HIS A 386 -12.86 -5.14 -12.64
N PRO A 387 -12.00 -5.19 -13.56
CA PRO A 387 -12.21 -4.53 -14.87
C PRO A 387 -13.21 -5.29 -15.73
N PHE A 388 -13.42 -6.57 -15.48
CA PHE A 388 -14.35 -7.21 -16.44
C PHE A 388 -15.50 -7.87 -15.67
N ILE A 389 -15.91 -7.26 -14.60
CA ILE A 389 -17.00 -7.83 -13.77
C ILE A 389 -18.33 -7.72 -14.53
N GLN A 390 -18.49 -6.59 -15.21
CA GLN A 390 -19.79 -6.44 -15.94
C GLN A 390 -19.91 -7.51 -17.04
N ASN A 391 -18.71 -7.72 -17.62
CA ASN A 391 -18.74 -8.79 -18.65
C ASN A 391 -19.09 -10.16 -18.05
N ALA A 392 -18.51 -10.30 -16.89
CA ALA A 392 -18.79 -11.59 -16.22
C ALA A 392 -20.24 -11.66 -15.73
N ASN A 393 -20.75 -10.54 -15.24
CA ASN A 393 -22.13 -10.52 -14.71
C ASN A 393 -23.15 -10.84 -15.79
N VAL A 394 -22.94 -10.53 -17.04
CA VAL A 394 -23.89 -10.80 -18.13
C VAL A 394 -24.07 -12.31 -18.30
N CYS A 395 -23.01 -13.02 -17.87
CA CYS A 395 -23.08 -14.49 -18.08
C CYS A 395 -24.01 -15.13 -17.04
N SER A 396 -24.61 -14.33 -16.23
CA SER A 396 -25.58 -14.87 -15.26
C SER A 396 -26.99 -14.88 -15.84
N ILE A 397 -27.10 -14.54 -17.08
CA ILE A 397 -28.43 -14.53 -17.71
C ILE A 397 -28.86 -15.98 -17.96
N ASP A 398 -30.23 -16.24 -17.93
CA ASP A 398 -30.77 -17.62 -18.11
C ASP A 398 -30.89 -17.95 -19.60
N THR A 399 -29.72 -18.25 -20.15
CA THR A 399 -29.76 -18.57 -21.60
C THR A 399 -30.11 -20.05 -21.79
N PRO A 400 -30.85 -20.38 -22.79
CA PRO A 400 -31.11 -21.80 -23.09
C PRO A 400 -29.80 -22.58 -23.30
N PRO A 401 -29.76 -23.90 -23.08
CA PRO A 401 -28.53 -24.73 -23.14
C PRO A 401 -27.85 -24.65 -24.50
N GLU A 402 -28.57 -24.12 -25.50
CA GLU A 402 -27.99 -24.12 -26.87
C GLU A 402 -27.23 -22.82 -27.13
N ILE A 403 -27.44 -21.83 -26.25
CA ILE A 403 -26.79 -20.53 -26.51
C ILE A 403 -25.61 -20.39 -25.54
N SER A 404 -24.42 -20.05 -26.18
CA SER A 404 -23.20 -19.92 -25.38
C SER A 404 -23.09 -18.50 -24.80
N GLU A 405 -22.76 -18.44 -23.52
CA GLU A 405 -22.61 -17.13 -22.85
C GLU A 405 -21.32 -16.44 -23.30
N TRP A 406 -20.50 -17.18 -23.97
CA TRP A 406 -19.25 -16.58 -24.46
C TRP A 406 -19.52 -15.45 -25.45
N ALA A 407 -20.45 -15.66 -26.29
CA ALA A 407 -20.72 -14.64 -27.32
C ALA A 407 -21.39 -13.40 -26.71
N LEU A 408 -22.02 -13.56 -25.59
CA LEU A 408 -22.75 -12.42 -24.98
C LEU A 408 -21.82 -11.59 -24.08
N SER A 409 -20.83 -12.22 -23.56
CA SER A 409 -20.03 -11.59 -22.48
C SER A 409 -18.96 -10.67 -23.07
N GLY A 410 -18.56 -10.85 -24.36
CA GLY A 410 -17.47 -10.04 -24.94
C GLY A 410 -16.10 -10.52 -24.46
N LEU A 411 -16.08 -11.66 -23.71
CA LEU A 411 -14.79 -12.17 -23.22
C LEU A 411 -14.17 -13.10 -24.27
N THR A 412 -12.79 -13.21 -24.13
CA THR A 412 -12.07 -13.95 -25.18
C THR A 412 -11.69 -15.34 -24.64
N LYS A 413 -11.91 -16.30 -25.60
CA LYS A 413 -11.56 -17.68 -25.19
C LYS A 413 -10.09 -17.96 -25.49
N GLU A 414 -9.54 -18.78 -24.57
CA GLU A 414 -8.16 -19.27 -24.79
C GLU A 414 -8.10 -20.76 -24.44
N PRO A 415 -7.38 -21.50 -25.32
CA PRO A 415 -7.32 -22.95 -25.07
C PRO A 415 -6.52 -23.29 -23.81
N SER A 416 -7.12 -24.37 -23.13
CA SER A 416 -6.42 -24.82 -21.90
C SER A 416 -5.37 -25.88 -22.24
N VAL A 417 -4.46 -26.16 -21.27
CA VAL A 417 -3.37 -27.10 -21.53
C VAL A 417 -3.84 -28.53 -21.19
N THR A 418 -4.55 -28.66 -20.08
CA THR A 418 -4.85 -30.03 -19.59
C THR A 418 -6.31 -30.39 -19.89
N VAL A 419 -7.22 -29.45 -19.81
CA VAL A 419 -8.66 -29.81 -20.00
C VAL A 419 -9.17 -29.16 -21.28
N LYS A 420 -10.33 -29.65 -21.75
CA LYS A 420 -10.87 -29.19 -23.06
C LYS A 420 -11.60 -27.85 -22.89
N ALA A 421 -12.07 -27.64 -21.72
CA ALA A 421 -12.79 -26.35 -21.51
C ALA A 421 -11.83 -25.17 -21.64
N PRO A 422 -12.29 -24.12 -22.41
CA PRO A 422 -11.42 -22.96 -22.61
C PRO A 422 -11.35 -22.08 -21.36
N ARG A 423 -10.18 -21.38 -21.27
CA ARG A 423 -10.07 -20.41 -20.15
C ARG A 423 -10.33 -18.97 -20.64
N VAL A 424 -10.59 -18.10 -19.69
CA VAL A 424 -10.87 -16.70 -20.05
C VAL A 424 -9.55 -15.93 -20.13
N LYS A 425 -9.31 -15.41 -21.31
CA LYS A 425 -8.01 -14.74 -21.54
C LYS A 425 -7.83 -13.55 -20.60
N GLU A 426 -8.84 -12.91 -20.31
CA GLU A 426 -8.74 -11.66 -19.51
C GLU A 426 -8.51 -12.00 -18.03
N SER A 427 -8.75 -13.24 -17.62
CA SER A 427 -8.56 -13.58 -16.20
C SER A 427 -7.06 -13.72 -15.89
N ALA A 428 -6.64 -13.11 -14.73
CA ALA A 428 -5.20 -13.11 -14.37
C ALA A 428 -4.83 -14.36 -13.56
N PHE A 429 -5.82 -15.02 -13.12
CA PHE A 429 -5.58 -16.26 -12.35
C PHE A 429 -6.62 -17.30 -12.75
N VAL A 430 -6.07 -18.49 -13.27
CA VAL A 430 -7.00 -19.50 -13.81
C VAL A 430 -6.53 -20.88 -13.31
N MET A 431 -7.59 -21.62 -13.06
CA MET A 431 -7.29 -23.01 -12.65
C MET A 431 -7.98 -23.99 -13.60
N GLU A 432 -7.08 -24.89 -14.10
CA GLU A 432 -7.66 -26.00 -14.88
C GLU A 432 -7.90 -27.19 -13.94
N CYS A 433 -9.19 -27.65 -14.01
CA CYS A 433 -9.55 -28.64 -12.96
C CYS A 433 -10.15 -29.88 -13.62
N GLU A 434 -9.79 -31.00 -12.93
CA GLU A 434 -10.49 -32.26 -13.26
C GLU A 434 -11.39 -32.68 -12.10
N LEU A 435 -12.43 -33.31 -12.52
CA LEU A 435 -13.42 -33.65 -11.47
C LEU A 435 -12.84 -34.75 -10.58
N LEU A 436 -12.81 -34.39 -9.27
CA LEU A 436 -12.37 -35.41 -8.28
C LEU A 436 -13.57 -36.16 -7.72
N LYS A 437 -14.51 -35.42 -7.26
CA LYS A 437 -15.70 -36.08 -6.68
C LYS A 437 -16.86 -35.08 -6.64
N THR A 438 -18.03 -35.71 -6.76
CA THR A 438 -19.23 -34.85 -6.54
C THR A 438 -20.07 -35.42 -5.40
N VAL A 439 -20.53 -34.47 -4.61
CA VAL A 439 -21.41 -34.91 -3.51
C VAL A 439 -22.75 -34.15 -3.63
N ASP A 440 -23.82 -34.97 -3.65
CA ASP A 440 -25.15 -34.33 -3.71
C ASP A 440 -25.68 -34.04 -2.30
N ILE A 441 -26.13 -32.75 -2.20
CA ILE A 441 -26.68 -32.38 -0.87
C ILE A 441 -28.21 -32.60 -0.91
N VAL A 442 -28.57 -33.45 0.06
CA VAL A 442 -30.00 -33.83 0.03
C VAL A 442 -30.64 -33.38 1.36
N GLU A 443 -31.83 -32.84 1.19
CA GLU A 443 -32.58 -32.51 2.42
C GLU A 443 -32.88 -33.78 3.23
N PRO A 444 -32.86 -33.51 4.57
CA PRO A 444 -33.21 -34.64 5.43
C PRO A 444 -34.64 -35.15 5.17
N ASN A 445 -34.83 -36.38 4.68
CA ASN A 445 -36.10 -37.10 4.43
C ASN A 445 -36.58 -36.87 2.99
N SER A 446 -35.68 -36.30 2.14
CA SER A 446 -36.03 -36.12 0.71
C SER A 446 -34.97 -36.82 -0.15
N LEU A 447 -35.45 -37.34 -1.23
CA LEU A 447 -34.49 -37.97 -2.17
C LEU A 447 -34.01 -36.96 -3.21
N ARG A 448 -34.38 -35.75 -2.93
CA ARG A 448 -34.05 -34.73 -3.94
C ARG A 448 -32.76 -34.00 -3.52
N ALA A 449 -31.89 -33.95 -4.57
CA ALA A 449 -30.64 -33.18 -4.30
C ALA A 449 -30.85 -31.69 -4.59
N THR A 450 -30.67 -30.93 -3.56
CA THR A 450 -30.87 -29.47 -3.71
C THR A 450 -29.62 -28.82 -4.32
N SER A 451 -28.52 -29.38 -3.98
CA SER A 451 -27.28 -28.80 -4.56
C SER A 451 -26.24 -29.91 -4.76
N THR A 452 -25.39 -29.54 -5.66
CA THR A 452 -24.30 -30.50 -5.93
C THR A 452 -22.96 -29.82 -5.62
N LEU A 453 -22.25 -30.52 -4.66
CA LEU A 453 -20.87 -30.04 -4.37
C LEU A 453 -19.85 -30.72 -5.28
N VAL A 454 -19.14 -29.86 -5.91
CA VAL A 454 -18.14 -30.40 -6.86
C VAL A 454 -16.74 -30.18 -6.27
N LEU A 455 -16.00 -31.27 -6.18
CA LEU A 455 -14.56 -31.15 -5.82
C LEU A 455 -13.67 -31.35 -7.04
N GLY A 456 -12.96 -30.27 -7.28
CA GLY A 456 -12.11 -30.29 -8.49
C GLY A 456 -10.62 -30.32 -8.13
N LEU A 457 -9.97 -31.32 -8.78
CA LEU A 457 -8.49 -31.38 -8.63
C LEU A 457 -7.81 -30.45 -9.65
N VAL A 458 -7.02 -29.53 -9.05
CA VAL A 458 -6.36 -28.56 -9.96
C VAL A 458 -5.14 -29.22 -10.62
N LYS A 459 -5.18 -29.17 -11.93
CA LYS A 459 -4.06 -29.81 -12.66
C LYS A 459 -3.06 -28.77 -13.18
N HIS A 460 -3.65 -27.55 -13.45
CA HIS A 460 -2.73 -26.51 -13.97
C HIS A 460 -3.22 -25.13 -13.52
N PHE A 461 -2.10 -24.26 -13.11
CA PHE A 461 -2.44 -22.85 -12.82
C PHE A 461 -1.95 -21.96 -13.97
N HIS A 462 -2.76 -21.00 -14.28
CA HIS A 462 -2.31 -19.90 -15.16
C HIS A 462 -2.40 -18.56 -14.40
N ILE A 463 -1.16 -18.08 -14.24
CA ILE A 463 -1.15 -16.80 -13.48
C ILE A 463 -0.43 -15.76 -14.33
N ARG A 464 -1.03 -14.65 -14.44
CA ARG A 464 -0.40 -13.57 -15.23
C ARG A 464 0.85 -13.04 -14.51
N LYS A 465 1.94 -12.82 -15.28
CA LYS A 465 3.26 -12.51 -14.67
C LYS A 465 3.26 -11.12 -14.03
N ASP A 466 2.47 -10.22 -14.57
CA ASP A 466 2.52 -8.83 -14.07
C ASP A 466 1.83 -8.71 -12.69
N ILE A 467 1.17 -9.89 -12.29
CA ILE A 467 0.49 -9.70 -10.97
C ILE A 467 1.29 -10.45 -9.90
N LEU A 468 2.36 -11.01 -10.32
CA LEU A 468 3.13 -11.78 -9.33
C LEU A 468 4.02 -10.84 -8.52
N ASP A 469 4.06 -11.12 -7.32
CA ASP A 469 4.95 -10.38 -6.42
C ASP A 469 6.40 -10.78 -6.69
N PRO A 470 7.36 -9.76 -6.80
CA PRO A 470 8.76 -10.05 -7.19
C PRO A 470 9.52 -10.77 -6.08
N VAL A 471 8.97 -10.77 -4.95
CA VAL A 471 9.75 -11.39 -3.84
C VAL A 471 9.32 -12.86 -3.68
N HIS A 472 7.97 -13.16 -3.58
CA HIS A 472 7.53 -14.51 -3.19
C HIS A 472 6.97 -15.26 -4.39
N GLY A 473 6.94 -14.47 -5.55
CA GLY A 473 6.40 -15.12 -6.77
C GLY A 473 4.92 -15.50 -6.61
N LEU A 474 4.16 -14.91 -5.65
CA LEU A 474 2.73 -15.22 -5.46
C LEU A 474 1.86 -14.07 -6.00
N PRO A 475 0.60 -14.49 -6.35
CA PRO A 475 -0.28 -13.42 -6.86
C PRO A 475 -0.53 -12.33 -5.81
N ASP A 476 -0.21 -11.10 -6.26
CA ASP A 476 -0.46 -9.92 -5.40
C ASP A 476 -1.93 -9.47 -5.53
N PRO A 477 -2.69 -9.62 -4.36
CA PRO A 477 -4.13 -9.31 -4.40
C PRO A 477 -4.38 -7.87 -4.87
N GLY A 478 -3.45 -6.91 -4.59
CA GLY A 478 -3.62 -5.52 -5.08
C GLY A 478 -3.62 -5.44 -6.60
N LYS A 479 -2.79 -6.23 -7.21
CA LYS A 479 -2.73 -6.22 -8.69
C LYS A 479 -3.80 -7.12 -9.30
N LEU A 480 -4.16 -8.21 -8.55
CA LEU A 480 -5.17 -9.15 -9.07
C LEU A 480 -6.55 -8.51 -9.07
N LYS A 481 -6.78 -7.57 -8.14
CA LYS A 481 -8.07 -6.87 -7.99
C LYS A 481 -9.24 -7.84 -8.12
N PRO A 482 -9.25 -8.89 -7.15
CA PRO A 482 -10.36 -9.84 -7.25
C PRO A 482 -11.68 -9.25 -6.73
N VAL A 483 -12.73 -9.77 -7.27
CA VAL A 483 -14.06 -9.29 -6.83
C VAL A 483 -14.70 -10.41 -5.99
N ALA A 484 -15.40 -9.90 -4.93
CA ALA A 484 -16.13 -10.88 -4.11
C ALA A 484 -17.63 -10.53 -4.06
N ARG A 485 -18.34 -11.56 -3.70
CA ARG A 485 -19.81 -11.34 -3.61
C ARG A 485 -20.19 -11.07 -2.15
N MET A 486 -21.16 -10.04 -2.13
CA MET A 486 -21.71 -9.74 -0.79
C MET A 486 -23.18 -10.17 -0.76
N GLY A 487 -23.84 -9.87 0.36
CA GLY A 487 -25.28 -10.22 0.41
C GLY A 487 -26.08 -9.49 -0.67
N ASN A 488 -27.07 -10.30 -1.28
CA ASN A 488 -27.93 -9.80 -2.37
C ASN A 488 -27.17 -9.61 -3.68
N VAL A 489 -27.35 -8.46 -4.38
CA VAL A 489 -26.74 -8.33 -5.73
C VAL A 489 -25.51 -7.42 -5.61
N THR A 490 -24.92 -7.41 -4.38
CA THR A 490 -23.81 -6.46 -4.15
C THR A 490 -22.47 -7.18 -4.35
N PHE A 491 -21.54 -6.43 -5.16
CA PHE A 491 -20.16 -6.92 -5.32
C PHE A 491 -19.20 -5.99 -4.56
N THR A 492 -18.13 -6.64 -4.09
CA THR A 492 -17.10 -5.76 -3.46
C THR A 492 -15.72 -6.09 -4.03
N GLY A 493 -14.97 -5.02 -4.30
CA GLY A 493 -13.56 -5.19 -4.71
C GLY A 493 -12.63 -5.28 -3.48
N VAL A 494 -11.63 -6.13 -3.69
CA VAL A 494 -10.64 -6.21 -2.58
C VAL A 494 -9.56 -5.15 -2.83
N SER A 495 -9.70 -3.95 -2.10
CA SER A 495 -8.81 -2.79 -2.44
C SER A 495 -7.68 -2.68 -1.41
N GLU A 496 -7.97 -3.28 -0.13
CA GLU A 496 -6.95 -3.10 0.92
C GLU A 496 -6.84 -4.38 1.75
N GLY A 497 -5.61 -4.90 1.89
CA GLY A 497 -5.36 -6.08 2.76
C GLY A 497 -4.44 -5.71 3.94
N TYR A 498 -4.80 -6.31 5.10
CA TYR A 498 -3.87 -6.12 6.24
C TYR A 498 -3.23 -7.45 6.61
N GLN A 499 -2.02 -7.37 7.03
CA GLN A 499 -1.29 -8.63 7.31
C GLN A 499 -1.20 -8.84 8.82
N ILE A 500 -1.80 -9.88 9.17
CA ILE A 500 -1.64 -10.30 10.58
C ILE A 500 -0.93 -11.66 10.60
N PRO A 501 0.37 -11.56 11.06
CA PRO A 501 1.09 -12.84 11.05
C PRO A 501 0.54 -13.82 12.11
N ARG A 502 0.54 -15.00 11.66
CA ARG A 502 0.11 -16.04 12.62
C ARG A 502 1.09 -16.12 13.79
N PRO A 503 0.48 -16.04 15.08
CA PRO A 503 1.40 -16.21 16.21
C PRO A 503 1.96 -17.64 16.29
N SER A 504 3.30 -17.68 16.53
CA SER A 504 3.94 -19.02 16.71
C SER A 504 4.23 -19.25 18.20
N TRP A 505 3.76 -20.49 18.54
CA TRP A 505 3.99 -20.82 19.95
C TRP A 505 5.48 -20.67 20.33
N ALA A 506 6.34 -21.11 19.55
CA ALA A 506 7.79 -21.04 19.85
C ALA A 506 8.23 -19.61 20.16
N ASN A 507 7.67 -18.67 19.56
CA ASN A 507 8.14 -17.28 19.73
C ASN A 507 7.34 -16.55 20.81
N GLU A 508 6.19 -17.20 21.22
CA GLU A 508 5.32 -16.36 22.08
C GLU A 508 5.04 -17.08 23.40
N LYS A 509 5.70 -18.24 23.63
CA LYS A 509 5.31 -19.14 24.75
C LYS A 509 5.50 -18.42 26.09
N ASP A 510 6.48 -17.63 26.29
CA ASP A 510 6.72 -16.98 27.60
C ASP A 510 5.69 -15.87 27.83
N ARG A 511 5.38 -15.14 26.81
CA ARG A 511 4.36 -14.06 26.93
C ARG A 511 2.97 -14.65 27.20
N ILE A 512 2.73 -15.75 26.62
CA ILE A 512 1.40 -16.38 26.78
C ILE A 512 1.29 -16.97 28.19
N LYS A 513 2.36 -17.65 28.67
CA LYS A 513 2.32 -18.22 30.04
C LYS A 513 2.20 -17.12 31.09
N GLU A 514 2.79 -16.05 30.85
CA GLU A 514 2.64 -14.90 31.76
C GLU A 514 1.22 -14.33 31.70
N ALA A 515 0.71 -14.19 30.57
CA ALA A 515 -0.68 -13.69 30.47
C ALA A 515 -1.66 -14.64 31.16
N LEU A 516 -1.40 -15.90 31.07
CA LEU A 516 -2.32 -16.86 31.69
C LEU A 516 -2.14 -16.87 33.21
N ARG A 517 -0.92 -16.69 33.73
CA ARG A 517 -0.68 -16.57 35.18
C ARG A 517 -1.36 -15.32 35.76
N GLU A 518 -1.30 -14.23 35.03
CA GLU A 518 -1.97 -12.99 35.46
C GLU A 518 -3.50 -13.16 35.48
N GLU A 519 -3.99 -13.93 34.54
CA GLU A 519 -5.44 -14.23 34.58
C GLU A 519 -5.78 -15.09 35.81
N ALA A 520 -4.97 -16.02 36.16
CA ALA A 520 -5.25 -16.94 37.29
C ALA A 520 -5.15 -16.19 38.62
N VAL A 521 -4.40 -15.05 38.66
CA VAL A 521 -4.18 -14.29 39.90
C VAL A 521 -5.22 -13.17 40.00
N THR A 522 -5.75 -12.56 38.98
CA THR A 522 -6.57 -11.33 39.02
C THR A 522 -8.01 -11.67 38.66
N GLY A 523 -8.38 -12.99 38.45
CA GLY A 523 -9.77 -13.35 38.06
C GLY A 523 -10.40 -12.29 37.15
N LYS A 524 -9.73 -11.29 36.71
CA LYS A 524 -10.40 -10.20 35.97
C LYS A 524 -10.08 -10.33 34.48
N VAL A 525 -11.17 -10.76 33.77
CA VAL A 525 -11.39 -10.33 32.36
C VAL A 525 -12.42 -9.20 32.36
#